data_AF-A0A7V9H3P7-F1
#
_entry.id   AF-A0A7V9H3P7-F1
#
_cell.length_a   1.000
_cell.length_b   1.000
_cell.length_c   1.000
_cell.angle_alpha   90.00
_cell.angle_beta   90.00
_cell.angle_gamma   90.00
#
_symmetry.space_group_name_H-M   'P 1'
#
loop_
_entity.id
_entity.type
_entity.pdbx_description
1 polymer ?
#
loop_
_entity_poly.entity_id
_entity_poly.type
_entity_poly.pdbx_seq_one_letter_code
_entity_poly.pdbx_strand_id
1 'polypeptide(L)'
;MSQTERPQGADHPVDEDFDPLDPEYLADPYPYYERFRERAPVFYAPKIDFWVVSRYGDVQEIVKDPETFSNARVQEPLYPV
;
A
#
# COMPACT_ATOMS: atom_id res chain seq x y z
N MET A 1 7.05 -1.73 -18.90
CA MET A 1 6.45 -2.57 -17.83
C MET A 1 7.42 -2.54 -16.66
N SER A 2 7.42 -1.47 -15.86
CA SER A 2 8.17 -1.52 -14.59
C SER A 2 7.21 -2.16 -13.60
N GLN A 3 7.33 -3.48 -13.51
CA GLN A 3 6.83 -4.26 -12.39
C GLN A 3 7.39 -3.59 -11.13
N THR A 4 6.53 -3.21 -10.17
CA THR A 4 7.04 -2.96 -8.82
C THR A 4 7.76 -4.25 -8.47
N GLU A 5 9.08 -4.22 -8.36
CA GLU A 5 9.83 -5.44 -8.11
C GLU A 5 9.31 -6.00 -6.80
N ARG A 6 8.56 -7.12 -6.89
CA ARG A 6 8.17 -7.93 -5.74
C ARG A 6 9.41 -8.02 -4.86
N PRO A 7 9.35 -7.60 -3.59
CA PRO A 7 10.55 -7.56 -2.76
C PRO A 7 11.23 -8.93 -2.77
N GLN A 8 12.38 -9.03 -3.43
CA GLN A 8 13.19 -10.24 -3.44
C GLN A 8 14.19 -10.15 -2.29
N GLY A 9 13.89 -10.87 -1.23
CA GLY A 9 14.71 -10.92 -0.02
C GLY A 9 14.32 -9.89 1.03
N ALA A 10 14.42 -10.33 2.28
CA ALA A 10 14.12 -9.66 3.55
C ALA A 10 12.66 -9.74 4.06
N ASP A 11 12.59 -9.68 5.39
CA ASP A 11 11.53 -10.12 6.31
C ASP A 11 10.39 -9.07 6.39
N HIS A 12 9.87 -8.66 5.23
CA HIS A 12 8.89 -7.59 5.15
C HIS A 12 7.47 -8.14 5.36
N PRO A 13 6.60 -7.43 6.09
CA PRO A 13 5.19 -7.81 6.19
C PRO A 13 4.51 -7.84 4.81
N VAL A 14 3.78 -8.93 4.56
CA VAL A 14 2.94 -9.12 3.37
C VAL A 14 1.50 -9.34 3.83
N ASP A 15 0.55 -8.65 3.20
CA ASP A 15 -0.87 -8.91 3.36
C ASP A 15 -1.41 -9.47 2.02
N GLU A 16 -1.55 -10.80 1.96
CA GLU A 16 -2.02 -11.54 0.78
C GLU A 16 -3.49 -11.25 0.45
N ASP A 17 -4.26 -10.81 1.44
CA ASP A 17 -5.70 -10.71 1.35
C ASP A 17 -6.19 -9.28 1.10
N PHE A 18 -5.36 -8.27 1.39
CA PHE A 18 -5.72 -6.86 1.23
C PHE A 18 -6.11 -6.51 -0.20
N ASP A 19 -7.35 -6.07 -0.37
CA ASP A 19 -7.90 -5.51 -1.60
C ASP A 19 -8.66 -4.21 -1.26
N PRO A 20 -8.18 -3.03 -1.68
CA PRO A 20 -8.86 -1.77 -1.46
C PRO A 20 -10.13 -1.60 -2.32
N LEU A 21 -10.41 -2.53 -3.23
CA LEU A 21 -11.61 -2.56 -4.06
C LEU A 21 -12.65 -3.58 -3.54
N ASP A 22 -12.35 -4.29 -2.44
CA ASP A 22 -13.29 -5.19 -1.80
C ASP A 22 -14.52 -4.41 -1.27
N PRO A 23 -15.75 -4.91 -1.47
CA PRO A 23 -16.96 -4.21 -1.01
C PRO A 23 -17.01 -3.91 0.48
N GLU A 24 -16.44 -4.77 1.34
CA GLU A 24 -16.41 -4.54 2.79
C GLU A 24 -15.44 -3.40 3.13
N TYR A 25 -14.28 -3.37 2.47
CA TYR A 25 -13.32 -2.26 2.62
C TYR A 25 -13.92 -0.94 2.13
N LEU A 26 -14.60 -0.95 0.98
CA LEU A 26 -15.25 0.24 0.43
C LEU A 26 -16.42 0.72 1.31
N ALA A 27 -17.14 -0.20 1.94
CA ALA A 27 -18.24 0.13 2.85
C ALA A 27 -17.75 0.75 4.16
N ASP A 28 -16.69 0.20 4.75
CA ASP A 28 -16.09 0.71 5.98
C ASP A 28 -14.57 0.44 6.07
N PRO A 29 -13.72 1.39 5.65
CA PRO A 29 -12.26 1.20 5.65
C PRO A 29 -11.62 1.46 7.03
N TYR A 30 -12.32 2.11 7.97
CA TYR A 30 -11.71 2.54 9.24
C TYR A 30 -11.21 1.37 10.11
N PRO A 31 -11.93 0.23 10.22
CA PRO A 31 -11.42 -0.95 10.89
C PRO A 31 -10.13 -1.50 10.27
N TYR A 32 -9.94 -1.34 8.95
CA TYR A 32 -8.72 -1.76 8.27
C TYR A 32 -7.57 -0.82 8.64
N TYR A 33 -7.80 0.49 8.64
CA TYR A 33 -6.79 1.48 9.06
C TYR A 33 -6.32 1.30 10.50
N GLU A 34 -7.22 0.93 11.42
CA GLU A 34 -6.84 0.58 12.80
C GLU A 34 -5.88 -0.62 12.81
N ARG A 35 -6.23 -1.71 12.12
CA ARG A 35 -5.37 -2.91 12.04
C ARG A 35 -4.00 -2.61 11.43
N PHE A 36 -3.94 -1.85 10.34
CA PHE A 36 -2.67 -1.52 9.68
C PHE A 36 -1.77 -0.68 10.59
N ARG A 37 -2.33 0.34 11.26
CA ARG A 37 -1.54 1.23 12.14
C ARG A 37 -0.97 0.50 13.36
N GLU A 38 -1.67 -0.51 13.86
CA GLU A 38 -1.23 -1.31 15.02
C GLU A 38 -0.22 -2.41 14.66
N ARG A 39 -0.46 -3.15 13.56
CA ARG A 39 0.20 -4.45 13.33
C ARG A 39 1.18 -4.47 12.16
N ALA A 40 0.89 -3.71 11.10
CA ALA A 40 1.67 -3.71 9.86
C ALA A 40 1.59 -2.32 9.22
N PRO A 41 2.34 -1.33 9.74
CA PRO A 41 2.22 0.05 9.28
C PRO A 41 2.73 0.25 7.85
N VAL A 42 3.60 -0.64 7.38
CA VAL A 42 4.10 -0.77 6.01
C VAL A 42 4.07 -2.24 5.63
N PHE A 43 3.39 -2.58 4.53
CA PHE A 43 3.34 -3.94 4.00
C PHE A 43 3.21 -3.95 2.48
N TYR A 44 3.59 -5.06 1.85
CA TYR A 44 3.33 -5.28 0.44
C TYR A 44 2.00 -6.02 0.26
N ALA A 45 1.18 -5.57 -0.70
CA ALA A 45 -0.13 -6.12 -1.02
C ALA A 45 -0.11 -6.78 -2.42
N PRO A 46 0.09 -8.11 -2.49
CA PRO A 46 0.27 -8.81 -3.76
C PRO A 46 -0.93 -8.70 -4.70
N LYS A 47 -2.16 -8.61 -4.17
CA LYS A 47 -3.39 -8.47 -4.95
C LYS A 47 -3.43 -7.22 -5.82
N ILE A 48 -2.71 -6.16 -5.45
CA ILE A 48 -2.69 -4.92 -6.21
C ILE A 48 -1.30 -4.56 -6.73
N ASP A 49 -0.27 -5.33 -6.38
CA ASP A 49 1.15 -5.06 -6.70
C ASP A 49 1.66 -3.69 -6.17
N PHE A 50 1.24 -3.32 -4.95
CA PHE A 50 1.64 -2.07 -4.30
C PHE A 50 2.14 -2.27 -2.88
N TRP A 51 3.01 -1.34 -2.46
CA TRP A 51 3.28 -1.09 -1.05
C TRP A 51 2.19 -0.22 -0.44
N VAL A 52 1.75 -0.57 0.77
CA VAL A 52 0.74 0.16 1.54
C VAL A 52 1.39 0.75 2.77
N VAL A 53 1.19 2.05 3.00
CA VAL A 53 1.71 2.81 4.15
C VAL A 53 0.54 3.46 4.88
N SER A 54 0.41 3.22 6.18
CA SER A 54 -0.77 3.64 6.96
C SER A 54 -0.48 4.59 8.12
N ARG A 55 0.78 4.75 8.53
CA ARG A 55 1.16 5.70 9.59
C ARG A 55 1.17 7.12 9.07
N TYR A 56 0.54 8.01 9.82
CA TYR A 56 0.41 9.41 9.43
C TYR A 56 1.77 10.12 9.25
N GLY A 57 2.74 9.85 10.12
CA GLY A 57 4.10 10.41 10.00
C GLY A 57 4.76 10.02 8.68
N ASP A 58 4.79 8.72 8.39
CA ASP A 58 5.39 8.15 7.18
C ASP A 58 4.71 8.70 5.91
N VAL A 59 3.37 8.76 5.89
CA VAL A 59 2.61 9.37 4.77
C VAL A 59 2.98 10.84 4.59
N GLN A 60 3.11 11.60 5.68
CA GLN A 60 3.49 13.02 5.61
C GLN A 60 4.90 13.23 5.07
N GLU A 61 5.85 12.34 5.39
CA GLU A 61 7.22 12.39 4.86
C GLU A 61 7.24 12.04 3.37
N ILE A 62 6.56 10.95 2.97
CA ILE A 62 6.46 10.50 1.57
C ILE A 62 5.90 11.60 0.67
N VAL A 63 4.77 12.21 1.07
CA VAL A 63 4.09 13.24 0.26
C VAL A 63 4.95 14.51 0.11
N LYS A 64 5.89 14.77 1.03
CA LYS A 64 6.78 15.94 1.00
C LYS A 64 8.07 15.71 0.22
N ASP A 65 8.38 14.46 -0.17
CA ASP A 65 9.59 14.09 -0.91
C ASP A 65 9.26 13.52 -2.30
N PRO A 66 8.87 14.39 -3.26
CA PRO A 66 8.56 13.96 -4.63
C PRO A 66 9.80 13.56 -5.45
N GLU A 67 11.01 13.86 -4.98
CA GLU A 67 12.26 13.43 -5.63
C GLU A 67 12.49 11.94 -5.41
N THR A 68 12.23 11.45 -4.18
CA THR A 68 12.27 10.01 -3.86
C THR A 68 10.97 9.30 -4.25
N PHE A 69 9.80 9.90 -3.99
CA PHE A 69 8.47 9.30 -4.23
C PHE A 69 7.73 10.02 -5.35
N SER A 70 8.04 9.64 -6.60
CA SER A 70 7.48 10.30 -7.78
C SER A 70 5.97 10.06 -7.96
N ASN A 71 5.24 11.12 -8.34
CA ASN A 71 3.82 11.06 -8.72
C ASN A 71 3.59 10.56 -10.16
N ALA A 72 4.63 10.18 -10.91
CA ALA A 72 4.53 9.83 -12.33
C ALA A 72 3.55 8.68 -12.66
N ARG A 73 3.19 7.87 -11.65
CA ARG A 73 2.35 6.67 -11.78
C ARG A 73 0.94 6.83 -11.17
N VAL A 74 0.60 7.98 -10.58
CA VAL A 74 -0.63 8.16 -9.78
C VAL A 74 -1.92 7.97 -10.58
N GLN A 75 -1.87 8.12 -11.91
CA GLN A 75 -3.02 7.99 -12.80
C GLN A 75 -3.15 6.59 -13.41
N GLU A 76 -2.25 5.66 -13.09
CA GLU A 76 -2.37 4.28 -13.56
C GLU A 76 -3.56 3.61 -12.84
N PRO A 77 -4.51 2.99 -13.57
CA PRO A 77 -5.66 2.39 -12.93
C PRO A 77 -5.24 1.19 -12.07
N LEU A 78 -5.86 1.07 -10.90
CA LEU A 78 -5.66 -0.06 -10.00
C LEU A 78 -6.49 -1.25 -10.50
N TYR A 79 -5.82 -2.36 -10.78
CA TYR A 79 -6.46 -3.63 -11.11
C TYR A 79 -6.01 -4.68 -10.11
N PRO A 80 -6.93 -5.40 -9.45
CA PRO A 80 -6.58 -6.61 -8.74
C PRO A 80 -5.96 -7.60 -9.74
N VAL A 81 -4.81 -8.20 -9.36
CA VAL A 81 -4.10 -9.18 -10.19
C VAL A 81 -4.77 -10.54 -10.24
#